data_AF-A0A962YDN7-F1
#
_entry.id   AF-A0A962YDN7-F1
#
_cell.length_a   1.000
_cell.length_b   1.000
_cell.length_c   1.000
_cell.angle_alpha   90.00
_cell.angle_beta   90.00
_cell.angle_gamma   90.00
#
_symmetry.space_group_name_H-M   'P 1'
#
loop_
_entity.id
_entity.type
_entity.pdbx_description
1 polymer ?
#
loop_
_entity_poly.entity_id
_entity_poly.type
_entity_poly.pdbx_seq_one_letter_code
_entity_poly.pdbx_strand_id
1 'polypeptide(L)'
;LSWLSRQAPTLSQRLLDYRAGVPLNPLDSSTLLLDLAPQLERYIAELFGIAAELAATRAAALSHDPVLRFKETVVLKQARRYRKPITARFTELDAWLSTQIGATEDRELAVANYALRLFEGAAQPEIDDLDTKRERLLQWAALALTDSTGQTAVRGWSSFTLPQRIDHANLVPLTQADNERLAPLQSDPADLRRRDGFALTDTRATAREVQSEVAYCKYCHDHEGDFCSIGFPEKKGKPELGLKHDPLNNILTGCPLEEKISEMHLLKKDGHTIAALAMAMVDNPMLPATGHRICNDCMKGCIYQKQDPVNIPQVETRVLMDALELPWGVEIYDLLTRWNPLRREQYLLQPYNGRKVLIAGLGPAGFTMAHHLTMEGCSVVGIDGLKIEPLPQTLLEQPIRDWSSLKEPLDERILYGFGGVAEYGITVRWDKNFLKLIYLSLARRQCFQVYGGVRLGGTITLEDAWALGFDHVCIATGAGYPRVIHIGNSLARGMRQANDFLMALQLTGAGKASSLANLQVRLPAVVIGGGLTGVDTATEVQAYYIKQVEKILLRCETLGIDTVRARLGPED
;
A
#
# COMPACT_ATOMS: atom_id res chain seq x y z
N LEU A 1 -16.64 -26.60 4.37
CA LEU A 1 -16.17 -27.98 4.63
C LEU A 1 -16.72 -28.96 3.61
N SER A 2 -18.04 -29.18 3.50
CA SER A 2 -18.63 -30.15 2.55
C SER A 2 -18.22 -29.92 1.08
N TRP A 3 -18.03 -28.67 0.66
CA TRP A 3 -17.47 -28.37 -0.66
C TRP A 3 -16.03 -28.89 -0.80
N LEU A 4 -15.16 -28.56 0.15
CA LEU A 4 -13.75 -28.98 0.16
C LEU A 4 -13.62 -30.51 0.26
N SER A 5 -14.46 -31.19 1.06
CA SER A 5 -14.43 -32.65 1.18
C SER A 5 -14.76 -33.36 -0.14
N ARG A 6 -15.56 -32.74 -1.02
CA ARG A 6 -15.85 -33.27 -2.36
C ARG A 6 -14.69 -33.02 -3.35
N GLN A 7 -14.06 -31.86 -3.27
CA GLN A 7 -13.02 -31.45 -4.23
C GLN A 7 -11.61 -31.96 -3.87
N ALA A 8 -11.29 -32.01 -2.57
CA ALA A 8 -9.99 -32.36 -2.03
C ALA A 8 -10.14 -33.00 -0.63
N PRO A 9 -10.60 -34.27 -0.53
CA PRO A 9 -10.92 -34.92 0.74
C PRO A 9 -9.74 -34.95 1.72
N THR A 10 -8.53 -35.27 1.24
CA THR A 10 -7.31 -35.27 2.07
C THR A 10 -7.03 -33.90 2.67
N LEU A 11 -7.19 -32.84 1.87
CA LEU A 11 -6.97 -31.47 2.31
C LEU A 11 -8.06 -31.00 3.29
N SER A 12 -9.29 -31.46 3.10
CA SER A 12 -10.38 -31.26 4.07
C SER A 12 -10.04 -31.85 5.43
N GLN A 13 -9.45 -33.05 5.49
CA GLN A 13 -9.03 -33.66 6.75
C GLN A 13 -7.88 -32.87 7.39
N ARG A 14 -6.84 -32.50 6.61
CA ARG A 14 -5.72 -31.68 7.12
C ARG A 14 -6.19 -30.35 7.71
N LEU A 15 -7.19 -29.70 7.11
CA LEU A 15 -7.79 -28.48 7.67
C LEU A 15 -8.50 -28.73 9.01
N LEU A 16 -9.21 -29.85 9.15
CA LEU A 16 -9.84 -30.23 10.41
C LEU A 16 -8.79 -30.48 11.49
N ASP A 17 -7.73 -31.22 11.17
CA ASP A 17 -6.62 -31.51 12.08
C ASP A 17 -5.93 -30.21 12.53
N TYR A 18 -5.65 -29.31 11.58
CA TYR A 18 -5.06 -27.99 11.86
C TYR A 18 -5.87 -27.17 12.86
N ARG A 19 -7.20 -27.18 12.71
CA ARG A 19 -8.14 -26.49 13.62
C ARG A 19 -8.35 -27.21 14.94
N ALA A 20 -8.19 -28.54 14.97
CA ALA A 20 -8.25 -29.34 16.20
C ALA A 20 -7.01 -29.16 17.09
N GLY A 21 -6.06 -28.32 16.69
CA GLY A 21 -4.87 -28.04 17.49
C GLY A 21 -3.70 -28.97 17.19
N VAL A 22 -3.78 -29.84 16.17
CA VAL A 22 -2.65 -30.72 15.79
C VAL A 22 -1.45 -29.83 15.43
N PRO A 23 -0.29 -30.03 16.09
CA PRO A 23 0.87 -29.18 15.89
C PRO A 23 1.45 -29.40 14.48
N LEU A 24 1.67 -28.30 13.76
CA LEU A 24 2.41 -28.26 12.51
C LEU A 24 3.65 -27.38 12.73
N ASN A 25 4.78 -27.78 12.16
CA ASN A 25 5.91 -26.86 12.08
C ASN A 25 5.57 -25.71 11.09
N PRO A 26 6.33 -24.60 11.08
CA PRO A 26 6.03 -23.45 10.22
C PRO A 26 5.93 -23.81 8.73
N LEU A 27 6.79 -24.71 8.23
CA LEU A 27 6.82 -25.13 6.83
C LEU A 27 5.56 -25.93 6.44
N ASP A 28 5.16 -26.89 7.27
CA ASP A 28 3.96 -27.70 7.06
C ASP A 28 2.69 -26.84 7.16
N SER A 29 2.68 -25.84 8.05
CA SER A 29 1.61 -24.85 8.13
C SER A 29 1.54 -24.02 6.85
N SER A 30 2.66 -23.48 6.38
CA SER A 30 2.72 -22.71 5.13
C SER A 30 2.22 -23.54 3.94
N THR A 31 2.73 -24.77 3.81
CA THR A 31 2.33 -25.71 2.74
C THR A 31 0.82 -25.98 2.78
N LEU A 32 0.25 -26.24 3.97
CA LEU A 32 -1.19 -26.44 4.12
C LEU A 32 -1.99 -25.22 3.65
N LEU A 33 -1.58 -24.01 4.04
CA LEU A 33 -2.31 -22.79 3.66
C LEU A 33 -2.20 -22.51 2.15
N LEU A 34 -1.03 -22.74 1.55
CA LEU A 34 -0.81 -22.64 0.11
C LEU A 34 -1.64 -23.65 -0.68
N ASP A 35 -1.82 -24.87 -0.17
CA ASP A 35 -2.71 -25.87 -0.76
C ASP A 35 -4.20 -25.46 -0.66
N LEU A 36 -4.59 -24.84 0.46
CA LEU A 36 -5.97 -24.44 0.76
C LEU A 36 -6.41 -23.18 0.01
N ALA A 37 -5.54 -22.18 -0.14
CA ALA A 37 -5.93 -20.86 -0.64
C ALA A 37 -6.50 -20.90 -2.07
N PRO A 38 -5.95 -21.67 -3.04
CA PRO A 38 -6.56 -21.84 -4.36
C PRO A 38 -7.91 -22.57 -4.33
N GLN A 39 -8.15 -23.43 -3.34
CA GLN A 39 -9.47 -24.08 -3.15
C GLN A 39 -10.50 -23.06 -2.67
N LEU A 40 -10.10 -22.21 -1.72
CA LEU A 40 -10.93 -21.12 -1.21
C LEU A 40 -11.34 -20.16 -2.33
N GLU A 41 -10.38 -19.75 -3.16
CA GLU A 41 -10.66 -18.88 -4.32
C GLU A 41 -11.67 -19.53 -5.27
N ARG A 42 -11.51 -20.81 -5.61
CA ARG A 42 -12.49 -21.53 -6.46
C ARG A 42 -13.88 -21.59 -5.84
N TYR A 43 -13.96 -21.83 -4.54
CA TYR A 43 -15.24 -21.81 -3.84
C TYR A 43 -15.91 -20.44 -3.86
N ILE A 44 -15.16 -19.37 -3.60
CA ILE A 44 -15.67 -17.99 -3.66
C ILE A 44 -16.07 -17.64 -5.10
N ALA A 45 -15.32 -18.07 -6.10
CA ALA A 45 -15.64 -17.88 -7.51
C ALA A 45 -17.00 -18.50 -7.87
N GLU A 46 -17.28 -19.72 -7.42
CA GLU A 46 -18.58 -20.38 -7.60
C GLU A 46 -19.69 -19.67 -6.84
N LEU A 47 -19.43 -19.26 -5.59
CA LEU A 47 -20.40 -18.60 -4.73
C LEU A 47 -20.88 -17.25 -5.29
N PHE A 48 -19.97 -16.45 -5.84
CA PHE A 48 -20.27 -15.13 -6.39
C PHE A 48 -20.51 -15.15 -7.91
N GLY A 49 -20.29 -16.30 -8.57
CA GLY A 49 -20.46 -16.43 -10.02
C GLY A 49 -19.43 -15.66 -10.84
N ILE A 50 -18.18 -15.55 -10.36
CA ILE A 50 -17.11 -14.72 -10.95
C ILE A 50 -15.93 -15.53 -11.51
N ALA A 51 -16.16 -16.80 -11.87
CA ALA A 51 -15.11 -17.70 -12.33
C ALA A 51 -14.45 -17.22 -13.64
N ALA A 52 -15.21 -16.58 -14.53
CA ALA A 52 -14.69 -16.06 -15.79
C ALA A 52 -13.79 -14.84 -15.56
N GLU A 53 -14.20 -13.93 -14.67
CA GLU A 53 -13.45 -12.74 -14.29
C GLU A 53 -12.14 -13.10 -13.61
N LEU A 54 -12.15 -14.08 -12.69
CA LEU A 54 -10.92 -14.59 -12.08
C LEU A 54 -9.98 -15.28 -13.09
N ALA A 55 -10.53 -16.02 -14.06
CA ALA A 55 -9.72 -16.58 -15.13
C ALA A 55 -9.08 -15.49 -15.99
N ALA A 56 -9.81 -14.40 -16.27
CA ALA A 56 -9.30 -13.25 -17.00
C ALA A 56 -8.21 -12.49 -16.21
N THR A 57 -8.41 -12.22 -14.91
CA THR A 57 -7.38 -11.57 -14.09
C THR A 57 -6.12 -12.44 -13.97
N ARG A 58 -6.29 -13.75 -13.82
CA ARG A 58 -5.17 -14.70 -13.83
C ARG A 58 -4.40 -14.67 -15.15
N ALA A 59 -5.11 -14.73 -16.28
CA ALA A 59 -4.48 -14.65 -17.60
C ALA A 59 -3.74 -13.32 -17.80
N ALA A 60 -4.32 -12.20 -17.37
CA ALA A 60 -3.67 -10.89 -17.43
C ALA A 60 -2.41 -10.84 -16.56
N ALA A 61 -2.46 -11.38 -15.33
CA ALA A 61 -1.30 -11.42 -14.43
C ALA A 61 -0.14 -12.26 -15.01
N LEU A 62 -0.43 -13.42 -15.60
CA LEU A 62 0.55 -14.32 -16.20
C LEU A 62 1.04 -13.83 -17.58
N SER A 63 0.31 -12.91 -18.24
CA SER A 63 0.74 -12.32 -19.51
C SER A 63 2.06 -11.54 -19.42
N HIS A 64 2.47 -11.17 -18.19
CA HIS A 64 3.73 -10.47 -17.93
C HIS A 64 4.93 -11.42 -17.78
N ASP A 65 4.70 -12.73 -17.58
CA ASP A 65 5.76 -13.72 -17.36
C ASP A 65 6.87 -13.70 -18.42
N PRO A 66 6.59 -13.54 -19.73
CA PRO A 66 7.65 -13.47 -20.72
C PRO A 66 8.64 -12.32 -20.47
N VAL A 67 8.14 -11.15 -20.07
CA VAL A 67 8.98 -9.98 -19.76
C VAL A 67 9.85 -10.25 -18.54
N LEU A 68 9.29 -10.89 -17.52
CA LEU A 68 9.99 -11.21 -16.29
C LEU A 68 11.08 -12.27 -16.49
N ARG A 69 10.78 -13.31 -17.29
CA ARG A 69 11.78 -14.30 -17.70
C ARG A 69 12.87 -13.68 -18.56
N PHE A 70 12.53 -12.77 -19.48
CA PHE A 70 13.50 -12.02 -20.28
C PHE A 70 14.44 -11.20 -19.39
N LYS A 71 13.90 -10.47 -18.41
CA LYS A 71 14.66 -9.74 -17.40
C LYS A 71 15.65 -10.65 -16.69
N GLU A 72 15.19 -11.81 -16.21
CA GLU A 72 16.02 -12.73 -15.45
C GLU A 72 17.10 -13.41 -16.32
N THR A 73 16.70 -14.05 -17.41
CA THR A 73 17.54 -14.90 -18.25
C THR A 73 18.50 -14.11 -19.12
N VAL A 74 18.05 -12.99 -19.69
CA VAL A 74 18.86 -12.22 -20.65
C VAL A 74 19.45 -10.99 -19.98
N VAL A 75 18.62 -10.09 -19.42
CA VAL A 75 19.11 -8.80 -18.92
C VAL A 75 20.06 -8.98 -17.71
N LEU A 76 19.61 -9.69 -16.67
CA LEU A 76 20.36 -9.85 -15.42
C LEU A 76 21.51 -10.85 -15.51
N LYS A 77 21.27 -12.03 -16.08
CA LYS A 77 22.26 -13.13 -16.12
C LYS A 77 23.32 -12.94 -17.22
N GLN A 78 22.97 -12.30 -18.34
CA GLN A 78 23.85 -12.22 -19.51
C GLN A 78 24.25 -10.78 -19.86
N ALA A 79 23.30 -9.91 -20.22
CA ALA A 79 23.58 -8.55 -20.72
C ALA A 79 24.32 -7.68 -19.70
N ARG A 80 23.90 -7.67 -18.43
CA ARG A 80 24.59 -6.95 -17.34
C ARG A 80 26.05 -7.39 -17.16
N ARG A 81 26.35 -8.65 -17.49
CA ARG A 81 27.69 -9.25 -17.38
C ARG A 81 28.44 -9.24 -18.71
N TYR A 82 27.89 -8.62 -19.74
CA TYR A 82 28.52 -8.54 -21.05
C TYR A 82 29.77 -7.65 -21.00
N ARG A 83 30.89 -8.14 -21.53
CA ARG A 83 32.22 -7.48 -21.48
C ARG A 83 32.96 -7.43 -22.81
N LYS A 84 32.43 -8.09 -23.86
CA LYS A 84 33.05 -8.03 -25.19
C LYS A 84 32.87 -6.61 -25.76
N PRO A 85 33.80 -6.12 -26.60
CA PRO A 85 33.61 -4.85 -27.31
C PRO A 85 32.37 -4.88 -28.20
N ILE A 86 31.55 -3.82 -28.14
CA ILE A 86 30.38 -3.63 -29.00
C ILE A 86 30.72 -2.56 -30.03
N THR A 87 30.80 -2.94 -31.30
CA THR A 87 31.14 -2.03 -32.41
C THR A 87 29.91 -1.42 -33.07
N ALA A 88 28.76 -2.09 -33.01
CA ALA A 88 27.49 -1.60 -33.54
C ALA A 88 26.91 -0.50 -32.64
N ARG A 89 26.22 0.48 -33.25
CA ARG A 89 25.49 1.50 -32.48
C ARG A 89 24.17 0.94 -31.96
N PHE A 90 23.70 1.46 -30.82
CA PHE A 90 22.40 1.06 -30.27
C PHE A 90 21.28 1.20 -31.31
N THR A 91 21.24 2.32 -32.04
CA THR A 91 20.23 2.59 -33.07
C THR A 91 20.21 1.56 -34.22
N GLU A 92 21.35 0.98 -34.57
CA GLU A 92 21.45 -0.05 -35.62
C GLU A 92 20.91 -1.39 -35.13
N LEU A 93 21.27 -1.76 -33.90
CA LEU A 93 20.75 -2.95 -33.25
C LEU A 93 19.26 -2.82 -32.94
N ASP A 94 18.79 -1.64 -32.56
CA ASP A 94 17.39 -1.35 -32.27
C ASP A 94 16.52 -1.40 -33.53
N ALA A 95 17.03 -0.86 -34.65
CA ALA A 95 16.38 -0.98 -35.96
C ALA A 95 16.30 -2.45 -36.42
N TRP A 96 17.40 -3.21 -36.28
CA TRP A 96 17.41 -4.65 -36.56
C TRP A 96 16.39 -5.39 -35.69
N LEU A 97 16.35 -5.12 -34.38
CA LEU A 97 15.42 -5.78 -33.46
C LEU A 97 13.97 -5.48 -33.83
N SER A 98 13.67 -4.24 -34.22
CA SER A 98 12.35 -3.84 -34.73
C SER A 98 11.91 -4.66 -35.95
N THR A 99 12.83 -5.03 -36.85
CA THR A 99 12.47 -5.92 -37.98
C THR A 99 12.18 -7.36 -37.54
N GLN A 100 12.75 -7.82 -36.42
CA GLN A 100 12.54 -9.18 -35.91
C GLN A 100 11.21 -9.33 -35.17
N ILE A 101 10.78 -8.28 -34.45
CA ILE A 101 9.55 -8.31 -33.63
C ILE A 101 8.31 -7.84 -34.39
N GLY A 102 8.48 -7.07 -35.47
CA GLY A 102 7.36 -6.47 -36.22
C GLY A 102 6.67 -5.32 -35.49
N ALA A 103 5.58 -4.81 -36.08
CA ALA A 103 4.78 -3.77 -35.44
C ALA A 103 4.00 -4.34 -34.25
N THR A 104 4.00 -3.63 -33.12
CA THR A 104 3.36 -4.07 -31.87
C THR A 104 3.00 -2.86 -31.01
N GLU A 105 1.95 -3.02 -30.21
CA GLU A 105 1.55 -2.03 -29.20
C GLU A 105 2.36 -2.16 -27.91
N ASP A 106 2.95 -3.33 -27.65
CA ASP A 106 3.75 -3.64 -26.47
C ASP A 106 5.13 -4.15 -26.88
N ARG A 107 6.01 -3.18 -27.18
CA ARG A 107 7.36 -3.45 -27.66
C ARG A 107 8.19 -4.25 -26.66
N GLU A 108 8.02 -4.00 -25.36
CA GLU A 108 8.75 -4.74 -24.32
C GLU A 108 8.36 -6.23 -24.33
N LEU A 109 7.06 -6.54 -24.38
CA LEU A 109 6.59 -7.93 -24.46
C LEU A 109 7.04 -8.62 -25.76
N ALA A 110 7.00 -7.91 -26.89
CA ALA A 110 7.45 -8.48 -28.17
C ALA A 110 8.95 -8.78 -28.18
N VAL A 111 9.78 -7.88 -27.65
CA VAL A 111 11.21 -8.11 -27.45
C VAL A 111 11.45 -9.29 -26.50
N ALA A 112 10.73 -9.35 -25.38
CA ALA A 112 10.83 -10.45 -24.43
C ALA A 112 10.50 -11.79 -25.09
N ASN A 113 9.38 -11.90 -25.80
CA ASN A 113 9.00 -13.12 -26.52
C ASN A 113 10.03 -13.53 -27.59
N TYR A 114 10.57 -12.57 -28.33
CA TYR A 114 11.65 -12.83 -29.28
C TYR A 114 12.90 -13.35 -28.58
N ALA A 115 13.30 -12.71 -27.48
CA ALA A 115 14.43 -13.12 -26.66
C ALA A 115 14.25 -14.55 -26.13
N LEU A 116 13.10 -14.88 -25.56
CA LEU A 116 12.84 -16.21 -25.03
C LEU A 116 12.84 -17.28 -26.11
N ARG A 117 12.35 -16.98 -27.32
CA ARG A 117 12.50 -17.89 -28.48
C ARG A 117 13.97 -18.17 -28.80
N LEU A 118 14.83 -17.16 -28.74
CA LEU A 118 16.27 -17.33 -28.98
C LEU A 118 16.97 -18.08 -27.84
N PHE A 119 16.67 -17.79 -26.57
CA PHE A 119 17.46 -18.26 -25.43
C PHE A 119 16.92 -19.50 -24.73
N GLU A 120 15.60 -19.71 -24.75
CA GLU A 120 14.91 -20.77 -24.01
C GLU A 120 14.07 -21.69 -24.90
N GLY A 121 13.90 -21.35 -26.19
CA GLY A 121 13.30 -22.26 -27.16
C GLY A 121 14.05 -23.60 -27.15
N ALA A 122 13.31 -24.71 -27.06
CA ALA A 122 13.86 -26.03 -27.37
C ALA A 122 14.58 -25.93 -28.72
N ALA A 123 15.72 -26.62 -28.89
CA ALA A 123 16.55 -26.55 -30.10
C ALA A 123 15.69 -26.67 -31.38
N GLN A 124 15.24 -25.54 -31.90
CA GLN A 124 14.39 -25.45 -33.06
C GLN A 124 15.35 -25.35 -34.24
N PRO A 125 15.41 -26.35 -35.12
CA PRO A 125 16.28 -26.33 -36.30
C PRO A 125 15.88 -25.24 -37.33
N GLU A 126 14.88 -24.41 -37.03
CA GLU A 126 14.27 -23.43 -37.95
C GLU A 126 14.73 -21.97 -37.74
N ILE A 127 15.55 -21.67 -36.72
CA ILE A 127 16.09 -20.30 -36.55
C ILE A 127 17.46 -20.20 -37.23
N ASP A 128 17.46 -19.69 -38.46
CA ASP A 128 18.71 -19.36 -39.18
C ASP A 128 19.56 -18.38 -38.35
N ASP A 129 20.87 -18.64 -38.31
CA ASP A 129 21.87 -17.74 -37.71
C ASP A 129 21.62 -17.41 -36.22
N LEU A 130 21.18 -18.43 -35.46
CA LEU A 130 20.79 -18.32 -34.05
C LEU A 130 21.84 -17.65 -33.16
N ASP A 131 23.11 -18.03 -33.29
CA ASP A 131 24.19 -17.49 -32.44
C ASP A 131 24.45 -16.01 -32.71
N THR A 132 24.42 -15.59 -33.97
CA THR A 132 24.54 -14.17 -34.34
C THR A 132 23.36 -13.37 -33.83
N LYS A 133 22.12 -13.89 -33.96
CA LYS A 133 20.92 -13.23 -33.44
C LYS A 133 20.96 -13.08 -31.92
N ARG A 134 21.39 -14.13 -31.20
CA ARG A 134 21.62 -14.09 -29.74
C ARG A 134 22.66 -13.03 -29.36
N GLU A 135 23.80 -13.03 -30.03
CA GLU A 135 24.88 -12.07 -29.78
C GLU A 135 24.42 -10.63 -30.05
N ARG A 136 23.72 -10.36 -31.15
CA ARG A 136 23.14 -9.04 -31.45
C ARG A 136 22.14 -8.58 -30.39
N LEU A 137 21.25 -9.47 -29.93
CA LEU A 137 20.30 -9.14 -28.87
C LEU A 137 21.01 -8.85 -27.54
N LEU A 138 22.06 -9.61 -27.20
CA LEU A 138 22.85 -9.35 -26.00
C LEU A 138 23.58 -8.01 -26.07
N GLN A 139 24.14 -7.66 -27.24
CA GLN A 139 24.74 -6.34 -27.46
C GLN A 139 23.70 -5.23 -27.34
N TRP A 140 22.51 -5.41 -27.92
CA TRP A 140 21.39 -4.47 -27.80
C TRP A 140 21.01 -4.25 -26.33
N ALA A 141 20.81 -5.34 -25.59
CA ALA A 141 20.43 -5.28 -24.17
C ALA A 141 21.57 -4.72 -23.29
N ALA A 142 22.83 -4.99 -23.62
CA ALA A 142 23.97 -4.43 -22.91
C ALA A 142 24.07 -2.91 -23.13
N LEU A 143 23.91 -2.44 -24.37
CA LEU A 143 23.85 -1.00 -24.68
C LEU A 143 22.60 -0.35 -24.08
N ALA A 144 21.46 -1.03 -24.02
CA ALA A 144 20.27 -0.52 -23.33
C ALA A 144 20.52 -0.20 -21.84
N LEU A 145 21.49 -0.88 -21.20
CA LEU A 145 21.89 -0.61 -19.82
C LEU A 145 22.94 0.50 -19.68
N THR A 146 23.80 0.72 -20.67
CA THR A 146 25.02 1.54 -20.53
C THR A 146 25.06 2.78 -21.42
N ASP A 147 24.35 2.77 -22.55
CA ASP A 147 24.29 3.87 -23.50
C ASP A 147 23.07 4.77 -23.24
N SER A 148 23.25 6.09 -23.34
CA SER A 148 22.19 7.07 -23.08
C SER A 148 20.98 6.97 -24.03
N THR A 149 21.20 6.63 -25.31
CA THR A 149 20.13 6.40 -26.28
C THR A 149 19.40 5.11 -25.94
N GLY A 150 20.16 4.07 -25.59
CA GLY A 150 19.63 2.79 -25.13
C GLY A 150 18.74 2.92 -23.89
N GLN A 151 19.24 3.58 -22.85
CA GLN A 151 18.50 3.83 -21.61
C GLN A 151 17.23 4.64 -21.85
N THR A 152 17.25 5.57 -22.80
CA THR A 152 16.06 6.34 -23.20
C THR A 152 15.05 5.45 -23.94
N ALA A 153 15.50 4.55 -24.81
CA ALA A 153 14.63 3.66 -25.58
C ALA A 153 13.90 2.63 -24.72
N VAL A 154 14.51 2.17 -23.62
CA VAL A 154 13.90 1.22 -22.67
C VAL A 154 13.37 1.91 -21.40
N ARG A 155 13.24 3.24 -21.40
CA ARG A 155 12.75 3.98 -20.24
C ARG A 155 11.33 3.51 -19.89
N GLY A 156 11.13 3.12 -18.63
CA GLY A 156 9.85 2.58 -18.13
C GLY A 156 9.64 1.09 -18.37
N TRP A 157 10.59 0.38 -19.01
CA TRP A 157 10.50 -1.07 -19.18
C TRP A 157 10.85 -1.77 -17.86
N SER A 158 9.93 -2.58 -17.36
CA SER A 158 10.15 -3.35 -16.12
C SER A 158 11.33 -4.32 -16.23
N SER A 159 11.65 -4.79 -17.45
CA SER A 159 12.80 -5.63 -17.75
C SER A 159 14.16 -4.94 -17.59
N PHE A 160 14.20 -3.60 -17.64
CA PHE A 160 15.42 -2.80 -17.49
C PHE A 160 15.46 -1.96 -16.20
N THR A 161 14.36 -1.92 -15.43
CA THR A 161 14.37 -1.39 -14.06
C THR A 161 15.03 -2.41 -13.11
N LEU A 162 16.33 -2.24 -12.84
CA LEU A 162 17.11 -3.16 -12.01
C LEU A 162 17.28 -2.63 -10.57
N PRO A 163 17.27 -3.50 -9.55
CA PRO A 163 17.62 -3.11 -8.18
C PRO A 163 19.00 -2.45 -8.11
N GLN A 164 19.07 -1.28 -7.48
CA GLN A 164 20.28 -0.48 -7.28
C GLN A 164 20.92 -0.80 -5.94
N ARG A 165 22.21 -0.46 -5.80
CA ARG A 165 22.89 -0.54 -4.50
C ARG A 165 22.40 0.59 -3.60
N ILE A 166 22.19 0.29 -2.33
CA ILE A 166 21.81 1.29 -1.34
C ILE A 166 23.07 2.00 -0.84
N ASP A 167 23.09 3.32 -1.01
CA ASP A 167 24.07 4.21 -0.38
C ASP A 167 23.42 4.94 0.80
N HIS A 168 23.73 4.50 2.02
CA HIS A 168 23.15 5.08 3.24
C HIS A 168 23.59 6.53 3.49
N ALA A 169 24.69 6.98 2.87
CA ALA A 169 25.12 8.37 2.93
C ALA A 169 24.38 9.27 1.92
N ASN A 170 23.69 8.68 0.94
CA ASN A 170 23.04 9.40 -0.15
C ASN A 170 21.70 8.74 -0.55
N LEU A 171 20.83 8.46 0.43
CA LEU A 171 19.52 7.85 0.19
C LEU A 171 18.57 8.73 -0.63
N VAL A 172 18.76 10.05 -0.55
CA VAL A 172 18.06 11.03 -1.36
C VAL A 172 19.13 11.88 -2.04
N PRO A 173 19.31 11.78 -3.37
CA PRO A 173 20.25 12.61 -4.09
C PRO A 173 19.86 14.09 -3.97
N LEU A 174 20.75 14.89 -3.40
CA LEU A 174 20.56 16.33 -3.21
C LEU A 174 21.61 17.13 -3.98
N THR A 175 21.18 18.26 -4.54
CA THR A 175 21.99 19.27 -5.21
C THR A 175 21.84 20.60 -4.49
N GLN A 176 22.82 21.48 -4.61
CA GLN A 176 22.73 22.84 -4.08
C GLN A 176 21.83 23.67 -4.99
N ALA A 177 20.81 24.32 -4.43
CA ALA A 177 19.99 25.23 -5.21
C ALA A 177 20.70 26.57 -5.42
N ASP A 178 20.46 27.16 -6.59
CA ASP A 178 20.93 28.51 -6.94
C ASP A 178 20.14 29.57 -6.14
N ASN A 179 20.45 29.72 -4.85
CA ASN A 179 19.93 30.80 -4.01
C ASN A 179 21.03 31.34 -3.08
N GLU A 180 21.43 32.59 -3.33
CA GLU A 180 22.61 33.25 -2.75
C GLU A 180 22.55 33.46 -1.23
N ARG A 181 21.38 33.32 -0.58
CA ARG A 181 21.24 33.65 0.86
C ARG A 181 21.45 32.49 1.83
N LEU A 182 21.13 31.25 1.44
CA LEU A 182 21.05 30.11 2.37
C LEU A 182 21.62 28.80 1.84
N ALA A 183 22.12 28.76 0.59
CA ALA A 183 22.64 27.53 -0.04
C ALA A 183 21.77 26.27 0.21
N PRO A 184 20.44 26.34 -0.03
CA PRO A 184 19.55 25.25 0.33
C PRO A 184 19.83 24.01 -0.53
N LEU A 185 19.60 22.83 0.05
CA LEU A 185 19.67 21.57 -0.69
C LEU A 185 18.30 21.23 -1.28
N GLN A 186 18.28 20.71 -2.51
CA GLN A 186 17.08 20.27 -3.22
C GLN A 186 17.35 19.01 -4.03
N SER A 187 16.31 18.26 -4.40
CA SER A 187 16.45 17.20 -5.42
C SER A 187 16.71 17.80 -6.80
N ASP A 188 17.10 16.98 -7.78
CA ASP A 188 17.20 17.40 -9.17
C ASP A 188 15.87 18.05 -9.63
N PRO A 189 15.87 19.28 -10.15
CA PRO A 189 14.68 19.92 -10.69
C PRO A 189 13.93 19.09 -11.75
N ALA A 190 14.63 18.22 -12.50
CA ALA A 190 14.03 17.32 -13.48
C ALA A 190 13.16 16.22 -12.84
N ASP A 191 13.43 15.86 -11.59
CA ASP A 191 12.70 14.84 -10.83
C ASP A 191 11.55 15.43 -9.99
N LEU A 192 11.40 16.76 -9.99
CA LEU A 192 10.37 17.42 -9.21
C LEU A 192 8.98 17.11 -9.73
N ARG A 193 8.19 16.45 -8.89
CA ARG A 193 6.76 16.24 -9.15
C ARG A 193 5.95 17.42 -8.65
N ARG A 194 5.38 18.18 -9.58
CA ARG A 194 4.42 19.25 -9.25
C ARG A 194 3.10 18.64 -8.79
N ARG A 195 2.56 19.17 -7.69
CA ARG A 195 1.25 18.83 -7.14
C ARG A 195 0.34 20.04 -7.29
N ASP A 196 -0.85 19.82 -7.81
CA ASP A 196 -1.94 20.79 -7.77
C ASP A 196 -3.04 20.26 -6.85
N GLY A 197 -3.43 21.09 -5.88
CA GLY A 197 -4.53 20.79 -4.97
C GLY A 197 -4.34 19.53 -4.11
N PHE A 198 -5.43 18.78 -3.97
CA PHE A 198 -5.60 17.74 -2.95
C PHE A 198 -6.14 16.43 -3.53
N ALA A 199 -6.01 16.23 -4.84
CA ALA A 199 -6.25 14.93 -5.45
C ALA A 199 -5.18 13.91 -5.00
N LEU A 200 -5.49 12.62 -5.10
CA LEU A 200 -4.57 11.53 -4.77
C LEU A 200 -3.27 11.67 -5.59
N THR A 201 -2.13 11.78 -4.91
CA THR A 201 -0.83 11.90 -5.59
C THR A 201 -0.21 10.55 -5.88
N ASP A 202 -0.68 9.46 -5.29
CA ASP A 202 -0.14 8.13 -5.58
C ASP A 202 -0.63 7.62 -6.94
N THR A 203 0.29 7.44 -7.90
CA THR A 203 -0.04 6.92 -9.24
C THR A 203 -0.20 5.40 -9.26
N ARG A 204 0.18 4.73 -8.16
CA ARG A 204 0.32 3.26 -8.05
C ARG A 204 1.34 2.69 -9.04
N ALA A 205 1.87 1.51 -8.72
CA ALA A 205 2.60 0.71 -9.69
C ALA A 205 1.62 0.02 -10.64
N THR A 206 2.02 -0.09 -11.91
CA THR A 206 1.32 -0.88 -12.92
C THR A 206 1.33 -2.38 -12.58
N ALA A 207 0.46 -3.16 -13.23
CA ALA A 207 0.42 -4.61 -13.02
C ALA A 207 1.77 -5.27 -13.30
N ARG A 208 2.49 -4.81 -14.34
CA ARG A 208 3.81 -5.32 -14.72
C ARG A 208 4.89 -4.98 -13.71
N GLU A 209 4.91 -3.75 -13.19
CA GLU A 209 5.86 -3.34 -12.16
C GLU A 209 5.66 -4.16 -10.88
N VAL A 210 4.41 -4.39 -10.47
CA VAL A 210 4.11 -5.26 -9.32
C VAL A 210 4.54 -6.70 -9.59
N GLN A 211 4.25 -7.25 -10.76
CA GLN A 211 4.70 -8.59 -11.11
C GLN A 211 6.23 -8.69 -11.17
N SER A 212 6.94 -7.61 -11.52
CA SER A 212 8.40 -7.54 -11.43
C SER A 212 8.90 -7.61 -9.98
N GLU A 213 8.24 -6.95 -9.03
CA GLU A 213 8.57 -7.08 -7.60
C GLU A 213 8.28 -8.49 -7.07
N VAL A 214 7.15 -9.07 -7.48
CA VAL A 214 6.79 -10.45 -7.13
C VAL A 214 7.82 -11.43 -7.68
N ALA A 215 8.29 -11.27 -8.92
CA ALA A 215 9.33 -12.11 -9.52
C ALA A 215 10.73 -11.89 -8.94
N TYR A 216 11.01 -10.69 -8.42
CA TYR A 216 12.26 -10.38 -7.73
C TYR A 216 12.35 -11.04 -6.34
N CYS A 217 11.20 -11.26 -5.69
CA CYS A 217 11.09 -11.99 -4.44
C CYS A 217 11.66 -13.42 -4.53
N LYS A 218 12.26 -13.90 -3.43
CA LYS A 218 12.84 -15.25 -3.33
C LYS A 218 11.95 -16.27 -2.63
N TYR A 219 10.76 -15.88 -2.21
CA TYR A 219 9.78 -16.73 -1.54
C TYR A 219 10.31 -17.53 -0.34
N CYS A 220 10.93 -16.83 0.61
CA CYS A 220 11.79 -17.43 1.63
C CYS A 220 11.12 -18.23 2.77
N HIS A 221 9.81 -18.47 2.71
CA HIS A 221 9.10 -19.26 3.73
C HIS A 221 9.51 -20.74 3.74
N ASP A 222 9.99 -21.28 2.61
CA ASP A 222 10.34 -22.70 2.46
C ASP A 222 11.67 -23.09 3.13
N HIS A 223 12.49 -22.10 3.52
CA HIS A 223 13.83 -22.29 4.05
C HIS A 223 14.13 -21.39 5.27
N GLU A 224 13.10 -20.95 5.99
CA GLU A 224 13.19 -20.10 7.21
C GLU A 224 14.03 -18.83 6.98
N GLY A 225 13.81 -18.17 5.83
CA GLY A 225 14.49 -16.92 5.45
C GLY A 225 13.53 -15.75 5.28
N ASP A 226 12.29 -15.90 5.73
CA ASP A 226 11.17 -14.96 5.68
C ASP A 226 11.33 -13.79 6.67
N PHE A 227 12.55 -13.25 6.78
CA PHE A 227 12.92 -12.13 7.63
C PHE A 227 12.10 -10.84 7.35
N CYS A 228 11.50 -10.72 6.17
CA CYS A 228 10.53 -9.66 5.91
C CYS A 228 9.25 -9.76 6.76
N SER A 229 8.91 -10.95 7.26
CA SER A 229 7.86 -11.19 8.24
C SER A 229 8.41 -11.12 9.66
N ILE A 230 9.44 -11.92 9.97
CA ILE A 230 9.91 -12.16 11.35
C ILE A 230 11.07 -11.26 11.84
N GLY A 231 11.60 -10.41 10.96
CA GLY A 231 12.80 -9.59 11.22
C GLY A 231 14.12 -10.28 10.85
N PHE A 232 15.16 -9.47 10.62
CA PHE A 232 16.48 -9.96 10.22
C PHE A 232 17.34 -10.26 11.46
N PRO A 233 17.65 -11.53 11.77
CA PRO A 233 18.36 -11.88 13.00
C PRO A 233 19.85 -11.51 12.92
N GLU A 234 20.45 -11.17 14.06
CA GLU A 234 21.91 -11.00 14.17
C GLU A 234 22.63 -12.31 13.82
N LYS A 235 22.06 -13.44 14.26
CA LYS A 235 22.52 -14.78 13.89
C LYS A 235 21.35 -15.76 13.81
N LYS A 236 21.21 -16.42 12.65
CA LYS A 236 20.17 -17.45 12.43
C LYS A 236 20.30 -18.56 13.50
N GLY A 237 19.17 -18.97 14.07
CA GLY A 237 19.09 -19.98 15.13
C GLY A 237 19.49 -19.50 16.54
N LYS A 238 19.73 -18.18 16.72
CA LYS A 238 20.09 -17.57 18.01
C LYS A 238 19.25 -16.32 18.32
N PRO A 239 17.95 -16.48 18.61
CA PRO A 239 17.04 -15.35 18.84
C PRO A 239 17.44 -14.49 20.05
N GLU A 240 18.19 -15.04 21.00
CA GLU A 240 18.70 -14.31 22.18
C GLU A 240 19.65 -13.16 21.83
N LEU A 241 20.24 -13.17 20.63
CA LEU A 241 21.11 -12.10 20.15
C LEU A 241 20.33 -10.94 19.50
N GLY A 242 19.01 -11.07 19.34
CA GLY A 242 18.15 -10.05 18.78
C GLY A 242 18.29 -9.85 17.27
N LEU A 243 17.79 -8.71 16.81
CA LEU A 243 17.78 -8.32 15.41
C LEU A 243 18.98 -7.45 15.05
N LYS A 244 19.39 -7.58 13.79
CA LYS A 244 20.49 -6.80 13.22
C LYS A 244 20.11 -5.33 13.07
N HIS A 245 21.12 -4.46 13.05
CA HIS A 245 20.99 -3.03 12.74
C HIS A 245 21.57 -2.70 11.36
N ASP A 246 20.97 -1.71 10.69
CA ASP A 246 21.51 -1.12 9.46
C ASP A 246 22.65 -0.11 9.77
N PRO A 247 23.36 0.42 8.74
CA PRO A 247 24.40 1.43 8.92
C PRO A 247 23.93 2.76 9.54
N LEU A 248 22.63 3.03 9.55
CA LEU A 248 22.01 4.20 10.20
C LEU A 248 21.51 3.87 11.61
N ASN A 249 21.85 2.70 12.13
CA ASN A 249 21.45 2.18 13.44
C ASN A 249 19.92 1.95 13.59
N ASN A 250 19.21 1.72 12.48
CA ASN A 250 17.83 1.24 12.53
C ASN A 250 17.80 -0.27 12.73
N ILE A 251 16.88 -0.75 13.58
CA ILE A 251 16.64 -2.18 13.76
C ILE A 251 15.98 -2.73 12.49
N LEU A 252 16.50 -3.84 11.97
CA LEU A 252 15.95 -4.54 10.81
C LEU A 252 14.76 -5.43 11.22
N THR A 253 13.67 -4.77 11.61
CA THR A 253 12.40 -5.43 11.93
C THR A 253 11.75 -6.02 10.67
N GLY A 254 10.88 -7.00 10.87
CA GLY A 254 9.98 -7.51 9.82
C GLY A 254 8.62 -6.82 9.92
N CYS A 255 7.61 -7.42 9.29
CA CYS A 255 6.23 -6.99 9.45
C CYS A 255 5.81 -7.09 10.93
N PRO A 256 5.30 -6.00 11.56
CA PRO A 256 4.82 -6.06 12.94
C PRO A 256 3.66 -7.02 13.18
N LEU A 257 2.98 -7.46 12.11
CA LEU A 257 1.90 -8.43 12.14
C LEU A 257 2.37 -9.86 11.84
N GLU A 258 3.67 -10.05 11.59
CA GLU A 258 4.24 -11.34 11.14
C GLU A 258 3.51 -11.90 9.90
N GLU A 259 3.04 -10.99 9.03
CA GLU A 259 2.23 -11.32 7.87
C GLU A 259 2.92 -12.34 6.96
N LYS A 260 2.12 -13.26 6.42
CA LYS A 260 2.51 -14.28 5.41
C LYS A 260 2.84 -13.72 4.04
N ILE A 261 3.82 -12.81 4.00
CA ILE A 261 4.26 -12.07 2.82
C ILE A 261 4.71 -13.02 1.72
N SER A 262 5.51 -14.03 2.08
CA SER A 262 6.10 -14.91 1.10
C SER A 262 5.06 -15.81 0.43
N GLU A 263 4.11 -16.31 1.20
CA GLU A 263 2.99 -17.13 0.72
C GLU A 263 2.03 -16.28 -0.12
N MET A 264 1.72 -15.04 0.32
CA MET A 264 0.96 -14.07 -0.45
C MET A 264 1.62 -13.81 -1.81
N HIS A 265 2.93 -13.56 -1.83
CA HIS A 265 3.67 -13.31 -3.07
C HIS A 265 3.68 -14.52 -4.00
N LEU A 266 3.78 -15.74 -3.46
CA LEU A 266 3.73 -16.96 -4.27
C LEU A 266 2.36 -17.13 -4.93
N LEU A 267 1.28 -16.96 -4.18
CA LEU A 267 -0.08 -16.99 -4.74
C LEU A 267 -0.28 -15.90 -5.80
N LYS A 268 0.24 -14.70 -5.55
CA LYS A 268 0.19 -13.58 -6.49
C LYS A 268 0.96 -13.88 -7.78
N LYS A 269 2.14 -14.49 -7.66
CA LYS A 269 2.96 -14.95 -8.80
C LYS A 269 2.16 -15.89 -9.71
N ASP A 270 1.45 -16.84 -9.11
CA ASP A 270 0.67 -17.84 -9.85
C ASP A 270 -0.68 -17.31 -10.38
N GLY A 271 -0.92 -16.02 -10.18
CA GLY A 271 -2.09 -15.27 -10.66
C GLY A 271 -3.35 -15.49 -9.83
N HIS A 272 -3.23 -16.02 -8.61
CA HIS A 272 -4.37 -16.15 -7.69
C HIS A 272 -4.67 -14.81 -7.01
N THR A 273 -5.88 -14.30 -7.20
CA THR A 273 -6.28 -12.96 -6.77
C THR A 273 -6.87 -12.99 -5.35
N ILE A 274 -7.95 -13.74 -5.16
CA ILE A 274 -8.65 -13.86 -3.87
C ILE A 274 -7.82 -14.72 -2.90
N ALA A 275 -7.11 -15.73 -3.41
CA ALA A 275 -6.25 -16.57 -2.57
C ALA A 275 -5.13 -15.73 -1.91
N ALA A 276 -4.48 -14.84 -2.68
CA ALA A 276 -3.45 -13.95 -2.15
C ALA A 276 -4.01 -12.98 -1.11
N LEU A 277 -5.19 -12.39 -1.35
CA LEU A 277 -5.88 -11.55 -0.37
C LEU A 277 -6.20 -12.33 0.91
N ALA A 278 -6.78 -13.52 0.78
CA ALA A 278 -7.14 -14.34 1.94
C ALA A 278 -5.92 -14.76 2.75
N MET A 279 -4.77 -14.99 2.10
CA MET A 279 -3.49 -15.30 2.76
C MET A 279 -2.99 -14.09 3.58
N ALA A 280 -2.97 -12.89 3.00
CA ALA A 280 -2.60 -11.67 3.71
C ALA A 280 -3.53 -11.39 4.92
N MET A 281 -4.83 -11.61 4.73
CA MET A 281 -5.85 -11.44 5.76
C MET A 281 -5.84 -12.53 6.86
N VAL A 282 -4.93 -13.52 6.80
CA VAL A 282 -4.73 -14.43 7.92
C VAL A 282 -4.25 -13.65 9.15
N ASP A 283 -3.30 -12.74 8.93
CA ASP A 283 -2.66 -11.94 9.97
C ASP A 283 -3.18 -10.50 9.97
N ASN A 284 -3.58 -9.98 8.81
CA ASN A 284 -3.97 -8.58 8.64
C ASN A 284 -5.35 -8.41 7.97
N PRO A 285 -6.46 -8.58 8.70
CA PRO A 285 -7.81 -8.32 8.18
C PRO A 285 -8.07 -6.84 7.89
N MET A 286 -7.18 -5.93 8.31
CA MET A 286 -7.23 -4.49 8.05
C MET A 286 -6.24 -4.06 6.97
N LEU A 287 -5.96 -4.96 6.01
CA LEU A 287 -5.12 -4.72 4.85
C LEU A 287 -5.36 -3.36 4.14
N PRO A 288 -6.60 -2.82 4.05
CA PRO A 288 -6.81 -1.50 3.47
C PRO A 288 -6.07 -0.37 4.19
N ALA A 289 -5.70 -0.54 5.47
CA ALA A 289 -4.98 0.43 6.28
C ALA A 289 -3.45 0.21 6.32
N THR A 290 -2.90 -0.70 5.52
CA THR A 290 -1.46 -0.99 5.43
C THR A 290 -0.97 -0.89 3.98
N GLY A 291 0.25 -1.34 3.71
CA GLY A 291 0.83 -1.37 2.37
C GLY A 291 1.42 -0.04 1.90
N HIS A 292 1.42 0.15 0.59
CA HIS A 292 2.11 1.24 -0.09
C HIS A 292 1.70 2.61 0.46
N ARG A 293 2.71 3.43 0.76
CA ARG A 293 2.58 4.75 1.39
C ARG A 293 2.13 4.71 2.85
N ILE A 294 2.04 3.54 3.50
CA ILE A 294 1.74 3.44 4.93
C ILE A 294 2.89 2.81 5.71
N CYS A 295 3.21 1.55 5.42
CA CYS A 295 4.23 0.79 6.13
C CYS A 295 5.40 0.42 5.20
N ASN A 296 6.58 0.18 5.80
CA ASN A 296 7.77 -0.29 5.07
C ASN A 296 8.69 -1.20 5.90
N ASP A 297 8.28 -1.65 7.08
CA ASP A 297 9.14 -2.45 7.97
C ASP A 297 9.52 -3.80 7.34
N CYS A 298 8.59 -4.44 6.62
CA CYS A 298 8.86 -5.66 5.88
C CYS A 298 10.01 -5.53 4.87
N MET A 299 10.22 -4.32 4.31
CA MET A 299 11.33 -4.04 3.39
C MET A 299 12.67 -3.98 4.13
N LYS A 300 12.69 -3.51 5.39
CA LYS A 300 13.91 -3.49 6.23
C LYS A 300 14.40 -4.89 6.52
N GLY A 301 13.48 -5.81 6.83
CA GLY A 301 13.79 -7.22 7.09
C GLY A 301 14.11 -8.05 5.83
N CYS A 302 13.91 -7.53 4.62
CA CYS A 302 14.12 -8.28 3.38
C CYS A 302 15.55 -8.83 3.27
N ILE A 303 15.76 -10.04 2.72
CA ILE A 303 17.12 -10.61 2.59
C ILE A 303 18.09 -9.75 1.74
N TYR A 304 17.57 -8.85 0.90
CA TYR A 304 18.35 -7.93 0.09
C TYR A 304 18.80 -6.72 0.91
N GLN A 305 19.95 -6.86 1.59
CA GLN A 305 20.48 -5.87 2.52
C GLN A 305 21.52 -4.90 1.92
N LYS A 306 21.92 -5.10 0.66
CA LYS A 306 22.96 -4.31 -0.03
C LYS A 306 22.46 -3.65 -1.31
N GLN A 307 21.19 -3.82 -1.61
CA GLN A 307 20.51 -3.33 -2.80
C GLN A 307 19.05 -3.14 -2.47
N ASP A 308 18.30 -2.52 -3.37
CA ASP A 308 16.87 -2.26 -3.17
C ASP A 308 16.14 -3.55 -2.71
N PRO A 309 15.41 -3.49 -1.58
CA PRO A 309 14.60 -4.61 -1.13
C PRO A 309 13.38 -4.78 -2.05
N VAL A 310 12.72 -5.93 -1.95
CA VAL A 310 11.41 -6.11 -2.61
C VAL A 310 10.44 -5.07 -2.07
N ASN A 311 9.73 -4.36 -2.94
CA ASN A 311 8.69 -3.40 -2.55
C ASN A 311 7.39 -4.12 -2.16
N ILE A 312 7.47 -4.86 -1.04
CA ILE A 312 6.36 -5.64 -0.47
C ILE A 312 5.09 -4.78 -0.25
N PRO A 313 5.16 -3.55 0.29
CA PRO A 313 3.97 -2.72 0.48
C PRO A 313 3.22 -2.43 -0.83
N GLN A 314 3.95 -2.29 -1.95
CA GLN A 314 3.35 -2.12 -3.28
C GLN A 314 2.61 -3.37 -3.74
N VAL A 315 3.17 -4.56 -3.48
CA VAL A 315 2.53 -5.84 -3.80
C VAL A 315 1.27 -6.04 -2.94
N GLU A 316 1.36 -5.80 -1.63
CA GLU A 316 0.25 -5.91 -0.67
C GLU A 316 -0.95 -5.03 -1.08
N THR A 317 -0.69 -3.75 -1.36
CA THR A 317 -1.76 -2.85 -1.86
C THR A 317 -2.35 -3.34 -3.17
N ARG A 318 -1.53 -3.88 -4.08
CA ARG A 318 -2.03 -4.42 -5.35
C ARG A 318 -2.89 -5.67 -5.15
N VAL A 319 -2.52 -6.56 -4.23
CA VAL A 319 -3.32 -7.74 -3.87
C VAL A 319 -4.72 -7.33 -3.41
N LEU A 320 -4.82 -6.32 -2.54
CA LEU A 320 -6.12 -5.75 -2.14
C LEU A 320 -6.88 -5.19 -3.35
N MET A 321 -6.23 -4.36 -4.16
CA MET A 321 -6.88 -3.69 -5.28
C MET A 321 -7.42 -4.66 -6.33
N ASP A 322 -6.63 -5.66 -6.72
CA ASP A 322 -7.09 -6.65 -7.70
C ASP A 322 -8.33 -7.41 -7.22
N ALA A 323 -8.42 -7.70 -5.92
CA ALA A 323 -9.61 -8.34 -5.35
C ALA A 323 -10.81 -7.38 -5.30
N LEU A 324 -10.60 -6.10 -4.96
CA LEU A 324 -11.67 -5.09 -4.95
C LEU A 324 -12.19 -4.75 -6.35
N GLU A 325 -11.34 -4.86 -7.38
CA GLU A 325 -11.68 -4.59 -8.78
C GLU A 325 -12.47 -5.72 -9.45
N LEU A 326 -12.55 -6.90 -8.83
CA LEU A 326 -13.49 -7.96 -9.24
C LEU A 326 -14.94 -7.53 -8.99
N PRO A 327 -15.91 -8.03 -9.78
CA PRO A 327 -17.31 -7.97 -9.38
C PRO A 327 -17.50 -8.54 -7.99
N TRP A 328 -18.25 -7.82 -7.16
CA TRP A 328 -18.49 -8.13 -5.75
C TRP A 328 -17.22 -8.10 -4.87
N GLY A 329 -16.13 -7.48 -5.32
CA GLY A 329 -14.87 -7.40 -4.57
C GLY A 329 -15.01 -6.83 -3.15
N VAL A 330 -15.89 -5.84 -2.97
CA VAL A 330 -16.24 -5.27 -1.66
C VAL A 330 -16.90 -6.31 -0.75
N GLU A 331 -17.82 -7.09 -1.30
CA GLU A 331 -18.54 -8.15 -0.56
C GLU A 331 -17.65 -9.35 -0.27
N ILE A 332 -16.73 -9.68 -1.18
CA ILE A 332 -15.71 -10.72 -0.98
C ILE A 332 -14.76 -10.32 0.15
N TYR A 333 -14.28 -9.06 0.15
CA TYR A 333 -13.48 -8.54 1.26
C TYR A 333 -14.26 -8.60 2.57
N ASP A 334 -15.48 -8.06 2.62
CA ASP A 334 -16.30 -8.08 3.84
C ASP A 334 -16.57 -9.50 4.34
N LEU A 335 -16.86 -10.44 3.43
CA LEU A 335 -17.00 -11.86 3.75
C LEU A 335 -15.74 -12.41 4.39
N LEU A 336 -14.55 -12.15 3.81
CA LEU A 336 -13.28 -12.61 4.36
C LEU A 336 -12.98 -12.01 5.74
N THR A 337 -13.46 -10.80 6.06
CA THR A 337 -13.33 -10.26 7.42
C THR A 337 -14.20 -10.97 8.46
N ARG A 338 -15.22 -11.74 8.05
CA ARG A 338 -16.13 -12.48 8.94
C ARG A 338 -15.95 -13.99 8.84
N TRP A 339 -15.29 -14.44 7.78
CA TRP A 339 -15.03 -15.83 7.46
C TRP A 339 -13.77 -15.94 6.59
N ASN A 340 -12.63 -16.21 7.23
CA ASN A 340 -11.40 -16.57 6.53
C ASN A 340 -10.98 -18.00 6.93
N PRO A 341 -11.24 -19.02 6.09
CA PRO A 341 -10.99 -20.39 6.47
C PRO A 341 -9.51 -20.77 6.53
N LEU A 342 -8.60 -19.91 6.07
CA LEU A 342 -7.15 -20.09 6.22
C LEU A 342 -6.68 -19.83 7.66
N ARG A 343 -7.43 -19.06 8.45
CA ARG A 343 -7.09 -18.85 9.86
C ARG A 343 -7.29 -20.15 10.64
N ARG A 344 -6.35 -20.42 11.57
CA ARG A 344 -6.48 -21.54 12.52
C ARG A 344 -7.59 -21.27 13.53
N GLU A 345 -7.56 -20.07 14.09
CA GLU A 345 -8.46 -19.55 15.12
C GLU A 345 -9.21 -18.34 14.57
N GLN A 346 -10.39 -18.04 15.14
CA GLN A 346 -11.21 -16.91 14.70
C GLN A 346 -11.49 -16.90 13.17
N TYR A 347 -11.58 -18.09 12.56
CA TYR A 347 -11.88 -18.26 11.13
C TYR A 347 -13.34 -18.00 10.78
N LEU A 348 -14.21 -17.83 11.78
CA LEU A 348 -15.64 -17.59 11.65
C LEU A 348 -16.12 -16.69 12.79
N LEU A 349 -16.97 -15.72 12.45
CA LEU A 349 -17.69 -14.86 13.41
C LEU A 349 -18.50 -15.70 14.42
N GLN A 350 -18.27 -15.48 15.71
CA GLN A 350 -18.98 -16.15 16.78
C GLN A 350 -20.34 -15.49 17.10
N PRO A 351 -21.34 -16.24 17.61
CA PRO A 351 -22.57 -15.66 18.13
C PRO A 351 -22.32 -14.72 19.30
N TYR A 352 -23.27 -13.81 19.56
CA TYR A 352 -23.16 -12.87 20.69
C TYR A 352 -22.95 -13.61 22.01
N ASN A 353 -21.88 -13.26 22.73
CA ASN A 353 -21.42 -13.97 23.93
C ASN A 353 -21.86 -13.30 25.25
N GLY A 354 -22.64 -12.22 25.19
CA GLY A 354 -23.10 -11.48 26.37
C GLY A 354 -22.19 -10.33 26.83
N ARG A 355 -20.99 -10.17 26.26
CA ARG A 355 -20.02 -9.13 26.67
C ARG A 355 -20.17 -7.86 25.86
N LYS A 356 -20.08 -6.72 26.55
CA LYS A 356 -20.13 -5.37 25.98
C LYS A 356 -18.81 -4.66 26.19
N VAL A 357 -18.22 -4.14 25.12
CA VAL A 357 -16.92 -3.47 25.15
C VAL A 357 -17.04 -2.06 24.58
N LEU A 358 -16.57 -1.07 25.34
CA LEU A 358 -16.38 0.29 24.86
C LEU A 358 -14.97 0.44 24.30
N ILE A 359 -14.82 1.00 23.11
CA ILE A 359 -13.51 1.32 22.51
C ILE A 359 -13.41 2.83 22.34
N ALA A 360 -12.44 3.45 23.01
CA ALA A 360 -12.19 4.88 22.90
C ALA A 360 -11.07 5.18 21.88
N GLY A 361 -11.42 5.80 20.77
CA GLY A 361 -10.56 6.11 19.63
C GLY A 361 -10.70 5.09 18.50
N LEU A 362 -11.07 5.55 17.30
CA LEU A 362 -11.33 4.72 16.11
C LEU A 362 -10.23 4.91 15.06
N GLY A 363 -8.99 5.07 15.54
CA GLY A 363 -7.79 4.90 14.72
C GLY A 363 -7.47 3.43 14.44
N PRO A 364 -6.30 3.13 13.85
CA PRO A 364 -5.89 1.77 13.52
C PRO A 364 -5.99 0.75 14.66
N ALA A 365 -5.56 1.11 15.87
CA ALA A 365 -5.71 0.23 17.02
C ALA A 365 -7.20 -0.04 17.35
N GLY A 366 -8.03 0.99 17.31
CA GLY A 366 -9.44 0.92 17.71
C GLY A 366 -10.30 0.12 16.75
N PHE A 367 -10.21 0.38 15.44
CA PHE A 367 -11.01 -0.37 14.47
C PHE A 367 -10.53 -1.83 14.32
N THR A 368 -9.23 -2.10 14.52
CA THR A 368 -8.70 -3.48 14.54
C THR A 368 -9.20 -4.23 15.78
N MET A 369 -9.20 -3.57 16.94
CA MET A 369 -9.78 -4.15 18.16
C MET A 369 -11.28 -4.39 18.02
N ALA A 370 -12.02 -3.46 17.41
CA ALA A 370 -13.44 -3.62 17.11
C ALA A 370 -13.70 -4.85 16.24
N HIS A 371 -12.86 -5.06 15.21
CA HIS A 371 -12.94 -6.24 14.36
C HIS A 371 -12.76 -7.53 15.15
N HIS A 372 -11.67 -7.67 15.92
CA HIS A 372 -11.38 -8.93 16.63
C HIS A 372 -12.41 -9.21 17.73
N LEU A 373 -12.83 -8.19 18.50
CA LEU A 373 -13.83 -8.37 19.55
C LEU A 373 -15.19 -8.76 18.99
N THR A 374 -15.61 -8.13 17.88
CA THR A 374 -16.86 -8.54 17.23
C THR A 374 -16.76 -9.93 16.63
N MET A 375 -15.59 -10.35 16.13
CA MET A 375 -15.36 -11.73 15.68
C MET A 375 -15.54 -12.76 16.80
N GLU A 376 -15.17 -12.42 18.04
CA GLU A 376 -15.40 -13.26 19.24
C GLU A 376 -16.83 -13.15 19.81
N GLY A 377 -17.73 -12.45 19.13
CA GLY A 377 -19.12 -12.31 19.54
C GLY A 377 -19.35 -11.26 20.62
N CYS A 378 -18.41 -10.36 20.89
CA CYS A 378 -18.65 -9.22 21.78
C CYS A 378 -19.51 -8.16 21.08
N SER A 379 -20.38 -7.49 21.84
CA SER A 379 -20.99 -6.24 21.41
C SER A 379 -20.00 -5.09 21.65
N VAL A 380 -19.71 -4.31 20.61
CA VAL A 380 -18.71 -3.26 20.63
C VAL A 380 -19.36 -1.91 20.35
N VAL A 381 -19.08 -0.93 21.21
CA VAL A 381 -19.40 0.48 20.98
C VAL A 381 -18.09 1.24 20.86
N GLY A 382 -17.82 1.78 19.67
CA GLY A 382 -16.73 2.72 19.45
C GLY A 382 -17.15 4.15 19.78
N ILE A 383 -16.27 4.91 20.42
CA ILE A 383 -16.40 6.36 20.60
C ILE A 383 -15.15 7.07 20.09
N ASP A 384 -15.32 8.20 19.41
CA ASP A 384 -14.20 9.07 19.00
C ASP A 384 -14.50 10.53 19.36
N GLY A 385 -13.45 11.28 19.73
CA GLY A 385 -13.57 12.71 19.98
C GLY A 385 -13.86 13.51 18.71
N LEU A 386 -13.48 12.99 17.55
CA LEU A 386 -13.82 13.55 16.24
C LEU A 386 -15.27 13.27 15.89
N LYS A 387 -15.89 14.17 15.13
CA LYS A 387 -17.19 13.89 14.52
C LYS A 387 -17.02 12.73 13.55
N ILE A 388 -17.88 11.72 13.65
CA ILE A 388 -17.97 10.62 12.70
C ILE A 388 -19.25 10.81 11.91
N GLU A 389 -19.12 10.98 10.59
CA GLU A 389 -20.27 11.11 9.70
C GLU A 389 -20.88 9.73 9.44
N PRO A 390 -22.22 9.58 9.49
CA PRO A 390 -22.85 8.30 9.19
C PRO A 390 -22.65 7.92 7.71
N LEU A 391 -22.52 6.62 7.46
CA LEU A 391 -22.58 6.08 6.10
C LEU A 391 -24.02 6.17 5.56
N PRO A 392 -24.21 6.41 4.24
CA PRO A 392 -25.52 6.30 3.62
C PRO A 392 -26.15 4.94 3.89
N GLN A 393 -27.43 4.93 4.25
CA GLN A 393 -28.19 3.71 4.58
C GLN A 393 -28.16 2.67 3.44
N THR A 394 -28.17 3.13 2.18
CA THR A 394 -28.06 2.25 1.01
C THR A 394 -26.77 1.43 1.00
N LEU A 395 -25.65 1.98 1.46
CA LEU A 395 -24.40 1.22 1.57
C LEU A 395 -24.47 0.16 2.67
N LEU A 396 -25.24 0.39 3.73
CA LEU A 396 -25.38 -0.56 4.84
C LEU A 396 -26.30 -1.73 4.48
N GLU A 397 -27.31 -1.48 3.64
CA GLU A 397 -28.40 -2.44 3.37
C GLU A 397 -28.25 -3.20 2.05
N GLN A 398 -27.52 -2.66 1.07
CA GLN A 398 -27.41 -3.24 -0.27
C GLN A 398 -25.99 -3.73 -0.57
N PRO A 399 -25.85 -4.85 -1.29
CA PRO A 399 -24.55 -5.34 -1.70
C PRO A 399 -23.95 -4.42 -2.77
N ILE A 400 -22.64 -4.27 -2.73
CA ILE A 400 -21.88 -3.39 -3.62
C ILE A 400 -21.16 -4.24 -4.65
N ARG A 401 -21.61 -4.12 -5.90
CA ARG A 401 -21.03 -4.88 -7.00
C ARG A 401 -19.65 -4.36 -7.39
N ASP A 402 -19.48 -3.05 -7.52
CA ASP A 402 -18.27 -2.46 -8.11
C ASP A 402 -17.60 -1.49 -7.13
N TRP A 403 -16.33 -1.73 -6.80
CA TRP A 403 -15.53 -0.85 -5.93
C TRP A 403 -15.47 0.59 -6.44
N SER A 404 -15.51 0.79 -7.75
CA SER A 404 -15.57 2.11 -8.38
C SER A 404 -16.74 2.97 -7.91
N SER A 405 -17.87 2.36 -7.50
CA SER A 405 -19.02 3.09 -6.95
C SER A 405 -18.78 3.67 -5.55
N LEU A 406 -17.77 3.18 -4.82
CA LEU A 406 -17.38 3.69 -3.51
C LEU A 406 -16.28 4.73 -3.57
N LYS A 407 -15.52 4.79 -4.67
CA LYS A 407 -14.38 5.69 -4.84
C LYS A 407 -14.85 7.13 -5.05
N GLU A 408 -14.31 8.02 -4.23
CA GLU A 408 -14.48 9.46 -4.34
C GLU A 408 -13.10 10.12 -4.54
N PRO A 409 -12.97 11.14 -5.40
CA PRO A 409 -11.77 11.99 -5.44
C PRO A 409 -11.48 12.55 -4.05
N LEU A 410 -10.22 12.50 -3.60
CA LEU A 410 -9.87 12.85 -2.21
C LEU A 410 -10.16 14.31 -1.84
N ASP A 411 -10.10 15.20 -2.82
CA ASP A 411 -10.44 16.62 -2.70
C ASP A 411 -11.95 16.89 -2.65
N GLU A 412 -12.79 15.90 -2.97
CA GLU A 412 -14.25 15.99 -2.93
C GLU A 412 -14.85 15.14 -1.80
N ARG A 413 -14.32 13.93 -1.58
CA ARG A 413 -14.79 12.88 -0.65
C ARG A 413 -15.24 13.41 0.71
N ILE A 414 -16.41 12.99 1.20
CA ILE A 414 -16.84 13.33 2.57
C ILE A 414 -15.77 12.95 3.60
N LEU A 415 -15.48 13.87 4.52
CA LEU A 415 -14.54 13.61 5.62
C LEU A 415 -15.31 12.86 6.71
N TYR A 416 -15.21 11.54 6.72
CA TYR A 416 -16.02 10.70 7.60
C TYR A 416 -15.57 10.76 9.06
N GLY A 417 -14.36 11.25 9.34
CA GLY A 417 -13.80 11.34 10.70
C GLY A 417 -13.43 9.99 11.36
N PHE A 418 -13.82 8.88 10.74
CA PHE A 418 -13.42 7.53 11.10
C PHE A 418 -11.99 7.22 10.61
N GLY A 419 -11.14 6.60 11.45
CA GLY A 419 -9.78 6.19 11.09
C GLY A 419 -8.66 6.93 11.82
N GLY A 420 -8.99 7.91 12.68
CA GLY A 420 -7.99 8.65 13.46
C GLY A 420 -6.93 9.31 12.56
N VAL A 421 -5.64 9.14 12.90
CA VAL A 421 -4.51 9.71 12.13
C VAL A 421 -4.55 9.31 10.65
N ALA A 422 -5.12 8.17 10.28
CA ALA A 422 -5.26 7.79 8.88
C ALA A 422 -6.21 8.73 8.10
N GLU A 423 -7.23 9.30 8.76
CA GLU A 423 -8.17 10.24 8.15
C GLU A 423 -7.64 11.69 8.21
N TYR A 424 -7.12 12.13 9.37
CA TYR A 424 -6.75 13.54 9.58
C TYR A 424 -5.26 13.86 9.46
N GLY A 425 -4.38 12.87 9.56
CA GLY A 425 -2.94 13.06 9.59
C GLY A 425 -2.28 12.69 8.26
N ILE A 426 -2.57 11.48 7.76
CA ILE A 426 -2.04 11.02 6.48
C ILE A 426 -2.65 11.86 5.36
N THR A 427 -1.78 12.35 4.49
CA THR A 427 -2.11 13.29 3.41
C THR A 427 -2.59 12.57 2.16
N VAL A 428 -2.77 13.31 1.06
CA VAL A 428 -3.19 12.80 -0.26
C VAL A 428 -2.16 11.87 -0.92
N ARG A 429 -1.08 11.53 -0.22
CA ARG A 429 -0.14 10.48 -0.60
C ARG A 429 -0.71 9.07 -0.43
N TRP A 430 -1.87 8.91 0.21
CA TRP A 430 -2.53 7.63 0.40
C TRP A 430 -4.04 7.73 0.14
N ASP A 431 -4.62 6.65 -0.39
CA ASP A 431 -6.01 6.61 -0.81
C ASP A 431 -6.96 6.36 0.38
N LYS A 432 -7.54 7.45 0.89
CA LYS A 432 -8.47 7.43 2.03
C LYS A 432 -9.81 6.75 1.70
N ASN A 433 -10.08 6.36 0.45
CA ASN A 433 -11.22 5.51 0.14
C ASN A 433 -11.11 4.15 0.85
N PHE A 434 -9.90 3.66 1.13
CA PHE A 434 -9.69 2.43 1.90
C PHE A 434 -10.22 2.51 3.34
N LEU A 435 -10.24 3.69 3.98
CA LEU A 435 -10.89 3.84 5.28
C LEU A 435 -12.40 3.65 5.22
N LYS A 436 -13.03 4.07 4.13
CA LYS A 436 -14.47 3.89 3.92
C LYS A 436 -14.82 2.41 3.83
N LEU A 437 -13.95 1.59 3.23
CA LEU A 437 -14.11 0.13 3.19
C LEU A 437 -14.08 -0.50 4.59
N ILE A 438 -13.11 -0.12 5.42
CA ILE A 438 -13.01 -0.59 6.82
C ILE A 438 -14.24 -0.15 7.62
N TYR A 439 -14.61 1.13 7.51
CA TYR A 439 -15.77 1.66 8.21
C TYR A 439 -17.04 0.91 7.80
N LEU A 440 -17.25 0.72 6.50
CA LEU A 440 -18.40 -0.02 5.97
C LEU A 440 -18.46 -1.46 6.49
N SER A 441 -17.35 -2.19 6.46
CA SER A 441 -17.29 -3.59 6.92
C SER A 441 -17.63 -3.72 8.41
N LEU A 442 -17.17 -2.77 9.25
CA LEU A 442 -17.53 -2.76 10.67
C LEU A 442 -18.98 -2.30 10.89
N ALA A 443 -19.43 -1.25 10.21
CA ALA A 443 -20.77 -0.68 10.36
C ALA A 443 -21.89 -1.66 9.96
N ARG A 444 -21.61 -2.62 9.08
CA ARG A 444 -22.54 -3.70 8.72
C ARG A 444 -22.63 -4.83 9.77
N ARG A 445 -21.79 -4.82 10.82
CA ARG A 445 -21.83 -5.83 11.88
C ARG A 445 -22.96 -5.52 12.86
N GLN A 446 -23.82 -6.50 13.10
CA GLN A 446 -24.96 -6.37 14.02
C GLN A 446 -24.55 -5.96 15.45
N CYS A 447 -23.38 -6.40 15.90
CA CYS A 447 -22.87 -6.16 17.24
C CYS A 447 -21.92 -4.95 17.32
N PHE A 448 -21.87 -4.08 16.31
CA PHE A 448 -21.00 -2.90 16.30
C PHE A 448 -21.82 -1.60 16.19
N GLN A 449 -21.45 -0.60 16.99
CA GLN A 449 -21.92 0.77 16.86
C GLN A 449 -20.75 1.72 17.02
N VAL A 450 -20.84 2.92 16.43
CA VAL A 450 -19.81 3.94 16.56
C VAL A 450 -20.42 5.33 16.71
N TYR A 451 -19.87 6.13 17.60
CA TYR A 451 -20.30 7.49 17.90
C TYR A 451 -19.12 8.46 17.85
N GLY A 452 -19.24 9.53 17.07
CA GLY A 452 -18.28 10.62 17.07
C GLY A 452 -18.67 11.76 18.01
N GLY A 453 -17.73 12.67 18.30
CA GLY A 453 -17.92 13.78 19.23
C GLY A 453 -17.99 13.38 20.70
N VAL A 454 -17.59 12.13 21.02
CA VAL A 454 -17.64 11.57 22.37
C VAL A 454 -16.23 11.23 22.81
N ARG A 455 -15.71 12.01 23.76
CA ARG A 455 -14.34 11.86 24.28
C ARG A 455 -14.34 11.19 25.64
N LEU A 456 -13.62 10.08 25.77
CA LEU A 456 -13.32 9.46 27.08
C LEU A 456 -12.49 10.43 27.94
N GLY A 457 -12.90 10.63 29.19
CA GLY A 457 -12.35 11.64 30.10
C GLY A 457 -12.86 13.07 29.85
N GLY A 458 -13.88 13.23 28.98
CA GLY A 458 -14.54 14.50 28.72
C GLY A 458 -16.06 14.35 28.68
N THR A 459 -16.59 13.90 27.55
CA THR A 459 -18.04 13.69 27.35
C THR A 459 -18.55 12.50 28.18
N ILE A 460 -17.69 11.51 28.39
CA ILE A 460 -17.97 10.29 29.17
C ILE A 460 -16.74 9.98 30.03
N THR A 461 -16.93 9.63 31.30
CA THR A 461 -15.85 9.15 32.18
C THR A 461 -15.72 7.62 32.15
N LEU A 462 -14.71 7.08 32.83
CA LEU A 462 -14.58 5.64 32.96
C LEU A 462 -15.70 5.06 33.85
N GLU A 463 -16.10 5.80 34.88
CA GLU A 463 -17.20 5.47 35.78
C GLU A 463 -18.55 5.42 35.05
N ASP A 464 -18.80 6.39 34.15
CA ASP A 464 -19.99 6.41 33.30
C ASP A 464 -20.06 5.16 32.41
N ALA A 465 -18.92 4.74 31.84
CA ALA A 465 -18.87 3.53 31.02
C ALA A 465 -19.30 2.28 31.82
N TRP A 466 -18.82 2.14 33.06
CA TRP A 466 -19.26 1.04 33.93
C TRP A 466 -20.75 1.15 34.31
N ALA A 467 -21.24 2.36 34.59
CA ALA A 467 -22.65 2.60 34.90
C ALA A 467 -23.59 2.30 33.71
N LEU A 468 -23.13 2.54 32.48
CA LEU A 468 -23.82 2.17 31.23
C LEU A 468 -23.79 0.65 30.96
N GLY A 469 -23.08 -0.11 31.78
CA GLY A 469 -23.06 -1.57 31.75
C GLY A 469 -22.08 -2.17 30.75
N PHE A 470 -20.99 -1.46 30.40
CA PHE A 470 -19.87 -2.07 29.68
C PHE A 470 -19.09 -3.00 30.61
N ASP A 471 -18.67 -4.16 30.10
CA ASP A 471 -17.82 -5.11 30.83
C ASP A 471 -16.33 -4.72 30.75
N HIS A 472 -15.93 -4.11 29.63
CA HIS A 472 -14.55 -3.73 29.35
C HIS A 472 -14.47 -2.38 28.64
N VAL A 473 -13.35 -1.67 28.84
CA VAL A 473 -12.99 -0.47 28.09
C VAL A 473 -11.61 -0.67 27.46
N CYS A 474 -11.53 -0.46 26.15
CA CYS A 474 -10.28 -0.38 25.40
C CYS A 474 -9.91 1.08 25.16
N ILE A 475 -8.69 1.47 25.57
CA ILE A 475 -8.17 2.82 25.36
C ILE A 475 -7.27 2.78 24.12
N ALA A 476 -7.79 3.29 23.00
CA ALA A 476 -7.14 3.36 21.69
C ALA A 476 -7.06 4.82 21.17
N THR A 477 -6.90 5.78 22.09
CA THR A 477 -6.98 7.23 21.80
C THR A 477 -5.77 7.80 21.07
N GLY A 478 -4.74 6.99 20.84
CA GLY A 478 -3.49 7.41 20.18
C GLY A 478 -2.66 8.41 20.99
N ALA A 479 -1.66 9.00 20.33
CA ALA A 479 -0.73 9.98 20.91
C ALA A 479 -0.93 11.37 20.29
N GLY A 480 -2.05 12.02 20.63
CA GLY A 480 -2.42 13.33 20.07
C GLY A 480 -1.67 14.53 20.65
N TYR A 481 -0.87 14.35 21.71
CA TYR A 481 -0.18 15.46 22.36
C TYR A 481 1.07 15.88 21.58
N PRO A 482 1.19 17.16 21.17
CA PRO A 482 2.32 17.66 20.40
C PRO A 482 3.60 17.72 21.23
N ARG A 483 4.75 17.47 20.59
CA ARG A 483 6.06 17.83 21.17
C ARG A 483 6.35 19.30 20.85
N VAL A 484 6.30 20.14 21.87
CA VAL A 484 6.53 21.58 21.73
C VAL A 484 8.02 21.89 21.82
N ILE A 485 8.53 22.68 20.88
CA ILE A 485 9.89 23.23 20.97
C ILE A 485 9.84 24.44 21.89
N HIS A 486 10.67 24.45 22.93
CA HIS A 486 10.75 25.57 23.87
C HIS A 486 11.54 26.75 23.26
N ILE A 487 10.84 27.58 22.49
CA ILE A 487 11.35 28.83 21.93
C ILE A 487 10.52 30.01 22.43
N GLY A 488 11.18 31.17 22.62
CA GLY A 488 10.49 32.42 22.97
C GLY A 488 9.49 32.82 21.87
N ASN A 489 8.38 33.45 22.26
CA ASN A 489 7.31 33.88 21.35
C ASN A 489 6.67 32.74 20.52
N SER A 490 6.59 31.52 21.07
CA SER A 490 5.96 30.36 20.40
C SER A 490 4.46 30.52 20.10
N LEU A 491 3.82 31.58 20.64
CA LEU A 491 2.44 31.99 20.35
C LEU A 491 2.34 33.20 19.41
N ALA A 492 3.46 33.63 18.81
CA ALA A 492 3.44 34.72 17.83
C ALA A 492 2.56 34.38 16.63
N ARG A 493 1.95 35.40 16.01
CA ARG A 493 1.13 35.22 14.80
C ARG A 493 1.95 34.50 13.71
N GLY A 494 1.35 33.50 13.09
CA GLY A 494 2.00 32.65 12.08
C GLY A 494 2.71 31.41 12.65
N MET A 495 2.98 31.35 13.96
CA MET A 495 3.47 30.12 14.61
C MET A 495 2.32 29.13 14.74
N ARG A 496 2.52 27.91 14.22
CA ARG A 496 1.56 26.80 14.35
C ARG A 496 2.29 25.50 14.58
N GLN A 497 1.67 24.63 15.36
CA GLN A 497 2.11 23.26 15.45
C GLN A 497 1.68 22.50 14.20
N ALA A 498 2.51 21.55 13.77
CA ALA A 498 2.27 20.81 12.54
C ALA A 498 1.00 19.94 12.60
N ASN A 499 0.72 19.33 13.76
CA ASN A 499 -0.52 18.59 14.00
C ASN A 499 -1.74 19.51 13.88
N ASP A 500 -1.72 20.71 14.50
CA ASP A 500 -2.83 21.66 14.44
C ASP A 500 -3.09 22.12 13.00
N PHE A 501 -2.03 22.42 12.24
CA PHE A 501 -2.13 22.78 10.83
C PHE A 501 -2.74 21.65 9.99
N LEU A 502 -2.21 20.43 10.09
CA LEU A 502 -2.68 19.28 9.31
C LEU A 502 -4.11 18.90 9.70
N MET A 503 -4.43 18.84 10.99
CA MET A 503 -5.78 18.55 11.47
C MET A 503 -6.77 19.61 11.00
N ALA A 504 -6.44 20.91 11.13
CA ALA A 504 -7.31 21.98 10.64
C ALA A 504 -7.54 21.87 9.14
N LEU A 505 -6.48 21.63 8.35
CA LEU A 505 -6.57 21.49 6.90
C LEU A 505 -7.44 20.29 6.49
N GLN A 506 -7.17 19.12 7.07
CA GLN A 506 -7.79 17.86 6.67
C GLN A 506 -9.20 17.70 7.22
N LEU A 507 -9.47 18.03 8.50
CA LEU A 507 -10.79 17.80 9.12
C LEU A 507 -11.83 18.86 8.78
N THR A 508 -11.42 20.12 8.59
CA THR A 508 -12.35 21.17 8.15
C THR A 508 -12.55 21.17 6.63
N GLY A 509 -11.71 20.40 5.91
CA GLY A 509 -11.66 20.41 4.45
C GLY A 509 -11.26 21.77 3.91
N ALA A 510 -10.39 22.53 4.58
CA ALA A 510 -10.04 23.90 4.17
C ALA A 510 -9.49 23.96 2.73
N GLY A 511 -8.86 22.89 2.25
CA GLY A 511 -8.38 22.75 0.86
C GLY A 511 -9.47 22.56 -0.19
N LYS A 512 -10.71 22.22 0.21
CA LYS A 512 -11.82 21.93 -0.72
C LYS A 512 -12.49 23.21 -1.19
N ALA A 513 -12.85 23.27 -2.48
CA ALA A 513 -13.58 24.41 -3.04
C ALA A 513 -14.94 24.66 -2.34
N SER A 514 -15.63 23.58 -1.96
CA SER A 514 -16.94 23.62 -1.28
C SER A 514 -16.87 24.02 0.21
N SER A 515 -15.67 24.03 0.82
CA SER A 515 -15.53 24.35 2.25
C SER A 515 -15.43 25.86 2.49
N LEU A 516 -16.24 26.32 3.45
CA LEU A 516 -16.18 27.68 3.99
C LEU A 516 -14.99 27.90 4.94
N ALA A 517 -14.36 26.82 5.42
CA ALA A 517 -13.21 26.91 6.30
C ALA A 517 -12.04 27.58 5.60
N ASN A 518 -11.43 28.54 6.29
CA ASN A 518 -10.26 29.26 5.80
C ASN A 518 -9.15 29.20 6.85
N LEU A 519 -8.02 28.62 6.48
CA LEU A 519 -6.85 28.48 7.33
C LEU A 519 -5.83 29.50 6.84
N GLN A 520 -5.70 30.68 7.45
CA GLN A 520 -4.76 31.67 6.88
C GLN A 520 -3.30 31.18 6.93
N VAL A 521 -2.62 31.17 5.78
CA VAL A 521 -1.17 30.90 5.65
C VAL A 521 -0.51 31.98 4.77
N ARG A 522 0.76 32.28 5.05
CA ARG A 522 1.58 33.19 4.25
C ARG A 522 2.90 32.50 3.92
N LEU A 523 3.38 32.67 2.70
CA LEU A 523 4.70 32.23 2.26
C LEU A 523 5.67 33.43 2.20
N PRO A 524 6.99 33.22 2.45
CA PRO A 524 7.63 31.94 2.73
C PRO A 524 7.30 31.39 4.13
N ALA A 525 7.26 30.05 4.26
CA ALA A 525 7.05 29.35 5.52
C ALA A 525 8.30 28.52 5.88
N VAL A 526 8.54 28.35 7.19
CA VAL A 526 9.61 27.48 7.73
C VAL A 526 8.94 26.33 8.47
N VAL A 527 9.27 25.09 8.10
CA VAL A 527 8.78 23.88 8.77
C VAL A 527 9.95 23.26 9.55
N ILE A 528 9.76 23.08 10.86
CA ILE A 528 10.79 22.53 11.75
C ILE A 528 10.44 21.07 12.06
N GLY A 529 11.18 20.14 11.46
CA GLY A 529 11.06 18.70 11.71
C GLY A 529 11.37 17.85 10.47
N GLY A 530 12.07 16.73 10.67
CA GLY A 530 12.47 15.80 9.59
C GLY A 530 11.66 14.50 9.51
N GLY A 531 10.67 14.33 10.38
CA GLY A 531 9.76 13.17 10.32
C GLY A 531 8.64 13.34 9.30
N LEU A 532 7.80 12.32 9.13
CA LEU A 532 6.67 12.34 8.19
C LEU A 532 5.75 13.55 8.40
N THR A 533 5.44 13.92 9.64
CA THR A 533 4.63 15.11 9.95
C THR A 533 5.25 16.41 9.40
N GLY A 534 6.58 16.54 9.42
CA GLY A 534 7.28 17.70 8.85
C GLY A 534 7.19 17.70 7.32
N VAL A 535 7.43 16.56 6.69
CA VAL A 535 7.32 16.40 5.22
C VAL A 535 5.89 16.64 4.73
N ASP A 536 4.90 16.05 5.41
CA ASP A 536 3.48 16.25 5.12
C ASP A 536 3.11 17.73 5.29
N THR A 537 3.55 18.40 6.37
CA THR A 537 3.32 19.85 6.55
C THR A 537 3.95 20.69 5.43
N ALA A 538 5.19 20.39 5.06
CA ALA A 538 5.92 21.14 4.04
C ALA A 538 5.29 21.01 2.65
N THR A 539 4.76 19.83 2.30
CA THR A 539 4.08 19.61 1.02
C THR A 539 2.66 20.18 1.01
N GLU A 540 1.92 20.02 2.10
CA GLU A 540 0.55 20.51 2.23
C GLU A 540 0.47 22.05 2.25
N VAL A 541 1.36 22.75 2.96
CA VAL A 541 1.32 24.22 3.02
C VAL A 541 1.55 24.86 1.64
N GLN A 542 2.40 24.25 0.80
CA GLN A 542 2.65 24.72 -0.56
C GLN A 542 1.42 24.57 -1.45
N ALA A 543 0.78 23.39 -1.44
CA ALA A 543 -0.43 23.15 -2.22
C ALA A 543 -1.62 23.99 -1.72
N TYR A 544 -1.74 24.13 -0.40
CA TYR A 544 -2.83 24.87 0.22
C TYR A 544 -2.77 26.37 -0.05
N TYR A 545 -1.57 26.97 -0.07
CA TYR A 545 -1.42 28.41 -0.33
C TYR A 545 -2.04 28.82 -1.66
N ILE A 546 -1.88 28.00 -2.71
CA ILE A 546 -2.50 28.22 -4.02
C ILE A 546 -4.02 28.18 -3.90
N LYS A 547 -4.58 27.17 -3.24
CA LYS A 547 -6.04 27.06 -3.01
C LYS A 547 -6.60 28.22 -2.19
N GLN A 548 -5.84 28.74 -1.22
CA GLN A 548 -6.21 29.93 -0.46
C GLN A 548 -6.29 31.16 -1.38
N VAL A 549 -5.29 31.38 -2.24
CA VAL A 549 -5.28 32.49 -3.20
C VAL A 549 -6.46 32.38 -4.17
N GLU A 550 -6.72 31.19 -4.72
CA GLU A 550 -7.87 30.94 -5.61
C GLU A 550 -9.21 31.26 -4.92
N LYS A 551 -9.38 30.85 -3.65
CA LYS A 551 -10.58 31.16 -2.87
C LYS A 551 -10.74 32.66 -2.61
N ILE A 552 -9.66 33.37 -2.32
CA ILE A 552 -9.69 34.83 -2.11
C ILE A 552 -10.03 35.53 -3.42
N LEU A 553 -9.39 35.12 -4.54
CA LEU A 553 -9.67 35.65 -5.86
C LEU A 553 -11.15 35.49 -6.22
N LEU A 554 -11.70 34.28 -6.08
CA LEU A 554 -13.11 34.00 -6.33
C LEU A 554 -14.04 34.91 -5.50
N ARG A 555 -13.70 35.14 -4.22
CA ARG A 555 -14.45 36.07 -3.36
C ARG A 555 -14.36 37.51 -3.84
N CYS A 556 -13.19 37.98 -4.24
CA CYS A 556 -12.98 39.31 -4.80
C CYS A 556 -13.75 39.51 -6.11
N GLU A 557 -13.76 38.51 -6.99
CA GLU A 557 -14.50 38.54 -8.25
C GLU A 557 -16.02 38.52 -8.03
N THR A 558 -16.48 37.79 -7.00
CA THR A 558 -17.91 37.67 -6.69
C THR A 558 -18.46 38.88 -5.93
N LEU A 559 -17.71 39.42 -4.96
CA LEU A 559 -18.20 40.44 -4.02
C LEU A 559 -17.64 41.85 -4.29
N GLY A 560 -16.63 41.96 -5.15
CA GLY A 560 -15.83 43.18 -5.33
C GLY A 560 -14.69 43.29 -4.30
N ILE A 561 -13.51 43.73 -4.76
CA ILE A 561 -12.30 43.80 -3.93
C ILE A 561 -12.46 44.74 -2.73
N ASP A 562 -13.17 45.85 -2.87
CA ASP A 562 -13.36 46.82 -1.80
C ASP A 562 -14.24 46.25 -0.68
N THR A 563 -15.28 45.49 -1.04
CA THR A 563 -16.13 44.77 -0.08
C THR A 563 -15.33 43.76 0.72
N VAL A 564 -14.44 43.02 0.06
CA VAL A 564 -13.57 42.03 0.71
C VAL A 564 -12.58 42.74 1.63
N ARG A 565 -11.85 43.75 1.13
CA ARG A 565 -10.85 44.52 1.90
C ARG A 565 -11.45 45.23 3.12
N ALA A 566 -12.67 45.75 3.01
CA ALA A 566 -13.36 46.41 4.14
C ALA A 566 -13.62 45.48 5.33
N ARG A 567 -13.57 44.15 5.12
CA ARG A 567 -13.70 43.14 6.18
C ARG A 567 -12.37 42.51 6.61
N LEU A 568 -11.25 42.90 6.01
CA LEU A 568 -9.92 42.45 6.41
C LEU A 568 -9.36 43.38 7.50
N GLY A 569 -8.59 42.80 8.43
CA GLY A 569 -7.87 43.59 9.43
C GLY A 569 -6.69 44.33 8.80
N PRO A 570 -6.05 45.29 9.51
CA PRO A 570 -4.92 46.05 8.99
C PRO A 570 -3.69 45.21 8.54
N GLU A 571 -3.62 43.95 8.97
CA GLU A 571 -2.52 43.02 8.67
C GLU A 571 -2.85 41.96 7.60
N ASP A 572 -4.14 41.85 7.22
CA ASP A 572 -4.69 40.91 6.24
C ASP A 572 -4.96 41.61 4.90
#